data_AF-A0A482VRN4-F1
#
_entry.id   AF-A0A482VRN4-F1
#
_cell.length_a   1.000
_cell.length_b   1.000
_cell.length_c   1.000
_cell.angle_alpha   90.00
_cell.angle_beta   90.00
_cell.angle_gamma   90.00
#
_symmetry.space_group_name_H-M   'P 1'
#
loop_
_entity.id
_entity.type
_entity.pdbx_description
1 polymer ?
#
loop_
_entity_poly.entity_id
_entity_poly.type
_entity_poly.pdbx_seq_one_letter_code
_entity_poly.pdbx_strand_id
1 'polypeptide(L)'
;MSENGSVKNTTNVEVFESEEVKSPKNNKWVSCLKTNLLTLATIGGVACGVILGIILRETVGVFTKREVMYISYVGDLFLRMLKSLILPLIVSSLVSAIASLDLSLSGRIAARAIVYYITTTFVAVILGIALVASIKPGSGHSGESNTDAGHTEAQRNVTTVDTLLDLVKNMFPPNIVQACVEQIYLNGILMKKLSQEQIFWD
;
A
#
# COMPACT_ATOMS: atom_id res chain seq x y z
N MET A 1 54.90 -23.44 45.76
CA MET A 1 55.67 -24.57 45.18
C MET A 1 54.77 -25.21 44.12
N SER A 2 55.25 -25.26 42.86
CA SER A 2 54.91 -26.15 41.72
C SER A 2 53.62 -26.99 41.75
N GLU A 3 52.87 -27.23 40.67
CA GLU A 3 53.13 -27.14 39.22
C GLU A 3 51.79 -27.40 38.49
N ASN A 4 51.50 -26.66 37.41
CA ASN A 4 51.42 -27.10 36.01
C ASN A 4 50.15 -27.83 35.55
N GLY A 5 49.75 -27.55 34.29
CA GLY A 5 49.01 -28.54 33.51
C GLY A 5 47.84 -28.05 32.65
N SER A 6 48.08 -27.07 31.78
CA SER A 6 47.63 -27.08 30.38
C SER A 6 46.37 -27.90 29.99
N VAL A 7 45.28 -27.21 29.67
CA VAL A 7 44.37 -27.64 28.60
C VAL A 7 44.28 -26.52 27.56
N LYS A 8 44.79 -26.84 26.37
CA LYS A 8 44.81 -26.03 25.15
C LYS A 8 43.51 -26.23 24.36
N ASN A 9 43.21 -25.22 23.53
CA ASN A 9 42.43 -25.28 22.28
C ASN A 9 40.90 -25.49 22.45
N THR A 10 39.99 -24.87 21.69
CA THR A 10 40.05 -24.09 20.45
C THR A 10 38.70 -23.41 20.32
N THR A 11 38.65 -22.09 20.26
CA THR A 11 37.61 -21.37 19.52
C THR A 11 38.28 -20.13 18.99
N ASN A 12 38.75 -20.26 17.75
CA ASN A 12 39.16 -19.16 16.90
C ASN A 12 37.94 -18.25 16.74
N VAL A 13 37.82 -17.25 17.61
CA VAL A 13 37.09 -16.04 17.28
C VAL A 13 38.11 -15.21 16.52
N GLU A 14 37.94 -15.15 15.20
CA GLU A 14 38.70 -14.26 14.34
C GLU A 14 38.67 -12.87 14.98
N VAL A 15 39.83 -12.50 15.55
CA VAL A 15 40.14 -11.13 15.91
C VAL A 15 40.14 -10.39 14.59
N PHE A 16 38.99 -9.78 14.28
CA PHE A 16 38.84 -8.88 13.16
C PHE A 16 39.75 -7.69 13.46
N GLU A 17 40.97 -7.77 12.92
CA GLU A 17 41.96 -6.71 12.87
C GLU A 17 41.24 -5.44 12.42
N SER A 18 40.99 -4.54 13.36
CA SER A 18 40.45 -3.23 13.06
C SER A 18 41.55 -2.43 12.37
N GLU A 19 41.66 -2.59 11.05
CA GLU A 19 42.36 -1.62 10.23
C GLU A 19 41.75 -0.25 10.51
N GLU A 20 42.57 0.69 10.98
CA GLU A 20 42.21 2.09 11.02
C GLU A 20 41.92 2.58 9.60
N VAL A 21 40.65 2.52 9.20
CA VAL A 21 40.16 3.21 8.01
C VAL A 21 40.30 4.70 8.26
N LYS A 22 41.37 5.26 7.69
CA LYS A 22 41.66 6.69 7.64
C LYS A 22 40.42 7.44 7.15
N SER A 23 39.73 8.11 8.08
CA SER A 23 38.48 8.83 7.87
C SER A 23 38.63 9.88 6.75
N PRO A 24 38.00 9.72 5.58
CA PRO A 24 37.93 10.80 4.61
C PRO A 24 36.98 11.86 5.16
N LYS A 25 37.52 13.07 5.35
CA LYS A 25 36.86 14.34 5.68
C LYS A 25 35.32 14.25 5.60
N ASN A 26 34.68 13.96 6.73
CA ASN A 26 33.26 13.60 6.77
C ASN A 26 32.36 14.82 6.53
N ASN A 27 31.90 14.98 5.31
CA ASN A 27 30.69 15.74 5.03
C ASN A 27 29.54 15.04 5.76
N LYS A 28 29.20 15.53 6.97
CA LYS A 28 28.09 15.05 7.82
C LYS A 28 26.81 14.82 7.02
N TRP A 29 26.61 15.66 6.00
CA TRP A 29 25.57 15.53 4.98
C TRP A 29 25.57 14.21 4.23
N VAL A 30 26.71 13.73 3.73
CA VAL A 30 26.82 12.47 2.97
C VAL A 30 26.68 11.25 3.88
N SER A 31 27.17 11.34 5.13
CA SER A 31 26.94 10.27 6.12
C SER A 31 25.46 10.17 6.48
N CYS A 32 24.79 11.31 6.73
CA CYS A 32 23.34 11.36 6.98
C CYS A 32 22.54 10.89 5.75
N LEU A 33 22.98 11.25 4.54
CA LEU A 33 22.36 10.84 3.28
C LEU A 33 22.44 9.32 3.07
N LYS A 34 23.56 8.69 3.45
CA LYS A 34 23.70 7.23 3.38
C LYS A 34 22.86 6.50 4.44
N THR A 35 22.73 7.07 5.64
CA THR A 35 21.92 6.48 6.72
C THR A 35 20.41 6.52 6.41
N ASN A 36 19.93 7.58 5.75
CA ASN A 36 18.51 7.77 5.44
C ASN A 36 18.22 7.75 3.93
N LEU A 37 19.06 7.06 3.15
CA LEU A 37 19.05 7.13 1.69
C LEU A 37 17.69 6.73 1.11
N LEU A 38 17.08 5.67 1.64
CA LEU A 38 15.80 5.17 1.15
C LEU A 38 14.66 6.16 1.40
N THR A 39 14.59 6.72 2.61
CA THR A 39 13.56 7.70 3.00
C THR A 39 13.70 9.00 2.21
N LEU A 40 14.93 9.48 1.99
CA LEU A 40 15.18 10.67 1.18
C LEU A 40 14.91 10.41 -0.31
N ALA A 41 15.20 9.20 -0.81
CA ALA A 41 14.90 8.82 -2.18
C ALA A 41 13.40 8.72 -2.44
N THR A 42 12.59 8.22 -1.49
CA THR A 42 11.12 8.17 -1.68
C THR A 42 10.49 9.55 -1.64
N ILE A 43 10.87 10.40 -0.68
CA ILE A 43 10.39 11.78 -0.60
C ILE A 43 10.83 12.57 -1.83
N GLY A 44 12.10 12.45 -2.23
CA GLY A 44 12.64 13.08 -3.43
C GLY A 44 11.95 12.58 -4.70
N GLY A 45 11.67 11.29 -4.79
CA GLY A 45 10.95 10.68 -5.92
C GLY A 45 9.52 11.17 -6.04
N VAL A 46 8.77 11.27 -4.93
CA VAL A 46 7.40 11.81 -4.92
C VAL A 46 7.41 13.29 -5.30
N ALA A 47 8.28 14.11 -4.69
CA ALA A 47 8.37 15.53 -5.00
C ALA A 47 8.74 15.76 -6.48
N CYS A 48 9.75 15.05 -6.98
CA CYS A 48 10.17 15.12 -8.37
C CYS A 48 9.06 14.66 -9.32
N GLY A 49 8.35 13.56 -8.99
CA GLY A 49 7.24 13.05 -9.79
C GLY A 49 6.06 14.02 -9.88
N VAL A 50 5.70 14.68 -8.77
CA VAL A 50 4.66 15.71 -8.76
C VAL A 50 5.07 16.94 -9.57
N ILE A 51 6.31 17.43 -9.39
CA ILE A 51 6.84 18.59 -10.12
C ILE A 51 6.88 18.30 -11.62
N LEU A 52 7.44 17.15 -12.04
CA LEU A 52 7.41 16.73 -13.44
C LEU A 52 5.97 16.63 -13.95
N GLY A 53 5.07 15.99 -13.19
CA GLY A 53 3.66 15.85 -13.60
C GLY A 53 2.97 17.18 -13.88
N ILE A 54 3.19 18.19 -13.03
CA ILE A 54 2.65 19.53 -13.22
C ILE A 54 3.29 20.22 -14.42
N ILE A 55 4.63 20.18 -14.54
CA ILE A 55 5.35 20.80 -15.67
C ILE A 55 4.89 20.20 -17.00
N LEU A 56 4.82 18.87 -17.08
CA LEU A 56 4.37 18.14 -18.26
C LEU A 56 2.93 18.54 -18.63
N ARG A 57 2.04 18.67 -17.64
CA ARG A 57 0.65 19.09 -17.85
C ARG A 57 0.53 20.51 -18.42
N GLU A 58 1.39 21.44 -18.01
CA GLU A 58 1.33 22.85 -18.46
C GLU A 58 2.03 23.07 -19.81
N THR A 59 3.10 22.33 -20.11
CA THR A 59 3.87 22.53 -21.36
C THR A 59 3.32 21.79 -22.57
N VAL A 60 2.61 20.67 -22.38
CA VAL A 60 2.08 19.84 -23.48
C VAL A 60 0.56 19.83 -23.41
N GLY A 61 -0.07 20.84 -24.00
CA GLY A 61 -1.53 21.04 -23.97
C GLY A 61 -2.36 19.92 -24.62
N VAL A 62 -1.74 18.98 -25.35
CA VAL A 62 -2.39 17.76 -25.87
C VAL A 62 -1.38 16.60 -25.89
N PHE A 63 -1.39 15.75 -24.86
CA PHE A 63 -0.62 14.50 -24.90
C PHE A 63 -1.28 13.50 -25.85
N THR A 64 -0.49 12.84 -26.69
CA THR A 64 -1.00 11.69 -27.43
C THR A 64 -1.29 10.57 -26.42
N LYS A 65 -2.44 9.90 -26.50
CA LYS A 65 -2.86 8.78 -25.60
C LYS A 65 -1.73 7.74 -25.38
N ARG A 66 -0.85 7.59 -26.37
CA ARG A 66 0.32 6.68 -26.36
C ARG A 66 1.42 7.10 -25.38
N GLU A 67 1.70 8.38 -25.19
CA GLU A 67 2.78 8.86 -24.31
C GLU A 67 2.41 8.70 -22.83
N VAL A 68 1.16 9.03 -22.52
CA VAL A 68 0.58 8.80 -21.18
C VAL A 68 0.57 7.30 -20.84
N MET A 69 0.31 6.44 -21.83
CA MET A 69 0.37 4.98 -21.65
C MET A 69 1.76 4.51 -21.22
N TYR A 70 2.85 5.03 -21.79
CA TYR A 70 4.21 4.59 -21.42
C TYR A 70 4.56 4.96 -19.97
N ILE A 71 4.20 6.16 -19.52
CA ILE A 71 4.43 6.59 -18.13
C ILE A 71 3.56 5.78 -17.17
N SER A 72 2.27 5.58 -17.51
CA SER A 72 1.33 4.81 -16.69
C SER A 72 1.73 3.34 -16.58
N TYR A 73 2.28 2.76 -17.65
CA TYR A 73 2.72 1.36 -17.68
C TYR A 73 3.78 1.05 -16.61
N VAL A 74 4.73 1.98 -16.38
CA VAL A 74 5.75 1.80 -15.33
C VAL A 74 5.10 1.81 -13.93
N GLY A 75 4.13 2.69 -13.71
CA GLY A 75 3.36 2.74 -12.46
C GLY A 75 2.51 1.49 -12.24
N ASP A 76 1.83 1.01 -13.28
CA ASP A 76 1.03 -0.21 -13.24
C ASP A 76 1.87 -1.45 -12.97
N LEU A 77 3.05 -1.55 -13.59
CA LEU A 77 3.99 -2.63 -13.35
C LEU A 77 4.45 -2.65 -11.89
N PHE A 78 4.80 -1.48 -11.34
CA PHE A 78 5.18 -1.35 -9.93
C PHE A 78 4.04 -1.77 -9.00
N LEU A 79 2.82 -1.28 -9.23
CA LEU A 79 1.64 -1.65 -8.44
C LEU A 79 1.32 -3.14 -8.56
N ARG A 80 1.57 -3.77 -9.70
CA ARG A 80 1.37 -5.22 -9.89
C ARG A 80 2.39 -6.03 -9.10
N MET A 81 3.65 -5.61 -9.06
CA MET A 81 4.68 -6.24 -8.23
C MET A 81 4.32 -6.15 -6.73
N LEU A 82 3.87 -4.98 -6.25
CA LEU A 82 3.42 -4.84 -4.86
C LEU A 82 2.23 -5.75 -4.55
N LYS A 83 1.20 -5.76 -5.43
CA LYS A 83 0.01 -6.60 -5.22
C LYS A 83 0.33 -8.10 -5.15
N SER A 84 1.30 -8.59 -5.92
CA SER A 84 1.72 -10.00 -5.82
C SER A 84 2.41 -10.37 -4.51
N LEU A 85 3.00 -9.39 -3.81
CA LEU A 85 3.68 -9.59 -2.53
C LEU A 85 2.72 -9.47 -1.34
N ILE A 86 1.68 -8.64 -1.45
CA ILE A 86 0.75 -8.37 -0.34
C ILE A 86 0.06 -9.65 0.15
N LEU A 87 -0.49 -10.46 -0.75
CA LEU A 87 -1.24 -11.68 -0.39
C LEU A 87 -0.38 -12.69 0.40
N PRO A 88 0.79 -13.15 -0.08
CA PRO A 88 1.61 -14.10 0.66
C PRO A 88 2.19 -13.53 1.95
N LEU A 89 2.54 -12.23 1.97
CA LEU A 89 3.07 -11.59 3.19
C LEU A 89 2.00 -11.47 4.28
N ILE A 90 0.76 -11.11 3.94
CA ILE A 90 -0.32 -11.02 4.94
C ILE A 90 -0.61 -12.39 5.55
N VAL A 91 -0.77 -13.44 4.71
CA VAL A 91 -1.10 -14.78 5.21
C VAL A 91 0.02 -15.34 6.10
N SER A 92 1.28 -15.27 5.64
CA SER A 92 2.42 -15.75 6.41
C SER A 92 2.62 -14.98 7.72
N SER A 93 2.52 -13.65 7.67
CA SER A 93 2.63 -12.79 8.86
C SER A 93 1.52 -13.06 9.86
N LEU A 94 0.27 -13.22 9.41
CA LEU A 94 -0.87 -13.50 10.27
C LEU A 94 -0.75 -14.87 10.95
N VAL A 95 -0.40 -15.92 10.19
CA VAL A 95 -0.19 -17.27 10.75
C VAL A 95 0.93 -17.27 11.78
N SER A 96 2.07 -16.63 11.48
CA SER A 96 3.19 -16.52 12.42
C SER A 96 2.82 -15.74 13.68
N ALA A 97 2.06 -14.65 13.54
CA ALA A 97 1.60 -13.84 14.67
C ALA A 97 0.64 -14.62 15.59
N ILE A 98 -0.31 -15.36 15.03
CA ILE A 98 -1.26 -16.16 15.81
C ILE A 98 -0.56 -17.34 16.49
N ALA A 99 0.41 -17.97 15.81
CA ALA A 99 1.17 -19.10 16.37
C ALA A 99 2.08 -18.70 17.55
N SER A 100 2.50 -17.43 17.62
CA SER A 100 3.42 -16.93 18.65
C SER A 100 2.74 -16.40 19.92
N LEU A 101 1.40 -16.30 19.95
CA LEU A 101 0.67 -15.63 21.03
C LEU A 101 -0.21 -16.61 21.82
N ASP A 102 -0.19 -16.51 23.15
CA ASP A 102 -1.10 -17.25 24.03
C ASP A 102 -2.56 -16.80 23.83
N LEU A 103 -3.50 -17.76 23.80
CA LEU A 103 -4.93 -17.51 23.57
C LEU A 103 -5.54 -16.48 24.55
N SER A 104 -5.13 -16.51 25.82
CA SER A 104 -5.65 -15.61 26.87
C SER A 104 -5.19 -14.16 26.71
N LEU A 105 -4.00 -13.94 26.15
CA LEU A 105 -3.44 -12.61 25.89
C LEU A 105 -3.88 -12.09 24.52
N SER A 106 -3.95 -12.97 23.51
CA SER A 106 -4.39 -12.66 22.14
C SER A 106 -5.80 -12.07 22.09
N GLY A 107 -6.75 -12.60 22.88
CA GLY A 107 -8.10 -12.03 22.94
C GLY A 107 -8.14 -10.60 23.51
N ARG A 108 -7.31 -10.31 24.53
CA ARG A 108 -7.27 -8.97 25.17
C ARG A 108 -6.60 -7.93 24.28
N ILE A 109 -5.53 -8.31 23.56
CA ILE A 109 -4.87 -7.41 22.61
C ILE A 109 -5.79 -7.13 21.41
N ALA A 110 -6.47 -8.15 20.88
CA ALA A 110 -7.43 -8.00 19.79
C ALA A 110 -8.63 -7.13 20.19
N ALA A 111 -9.19 -7.34 21.38
CA ALA A 111 -10.28 -6.51 21.90
C ALA A 111 -9.88 -5.03 22.03
N ARG A 112 -8.68 -4.74 22.56
CA ARG A 112 -8.15 -3.37 22.62
C ARG A 112 -7.94 -2.77 21.23
N ALA A 113 -7.44 -3.54 20.28
CA ALA A 113 -7.26 -3.10 18.90
C ALA A 113 -8.61 -2.76 18.22
N ILE A 114 -9.64 -3.59 18.40
CA ILE A 114 -10.99 -3.33 17.87
C ILE A 114 -11.57 -2.05 18.48
N VAL A 115 -11.52 -1.90 19.81
CA VAL A 115 -12.03 -0.70 20.48
C VAL A 115 -11.29 0.55 20.01
N TYR A 116 -9.96 0.46 19.86
CA TYR A 116 -9.15 1.55 19.31
C TYR A 116 -9.58 1.91 17.88
N TYR A 117 -9.75 0.92 17.00
CA TYR A 117 -10.14 1.13 15.60
C TYR A 117 -11.54 1.74 15.46
N ILE A 118 -12.51 1.26 16.23
CA ILE A 118 -13.88 1.82 16.23
C ILE A 118 -13.86 3.27 16.72
N THR A 119 -13.17 3.54 17.84
CA THR A 119 -13.11 4.88 18.42
C THR A 119 -12.45 5.87 17.47
N THR A 120 -11.31 5.50 16.87
CA THR A 120 -10.61 6.40 15.91
C THR A 120 -11.41 6.60 14.63
N THR A 121 -12.09 5.57 14.12
CA THR A 121 -12.97 5.68 12.95
C THR A 121 -14.13 6.63 13.22
N PHE A 122 -14.76 6.53 14.40
CA PHE A 122 -15.84 7.42 14.79
C PHE A 122 -15.38 8.88 14.87
N VAL A 123 -14.23 9.14 15.50
CA VAL A 123 -13.63 10.48 15.57
C VAL A 123 -13.29 11.00 14.17
N ALA A 124 -12.69 10.17 13.31
CA ALA A 124 -12.34 10.54 11.94
C ALA A 124 -13.57 10.85 11.08
N VAL A 125 -14.67 10.12 11.24
CA VAL A 125 -15.94 10.37 10.54
C VAL A 125 -16.56 11.69 10.98
N ILE A 126 -16.63 11.97 12.28
CA ILE A 126 -17.14 13.26 12.79
C ILE A 126 -16.31 14.41 12.24
N LEU A 127 -14.98 14.28 12.29
CA LEU A 127 -14.06 15.30 11.77
C LEU A 127 -14.23 15.46 10.26
N GLY A 128 -14.33 14.37 9.50
CA GLY A 128 -14.59 14.40 8.05
C GLY A 128 -15.90 15.11 7.70
N ILE A 129 -17.00 14.79 8.41
CA ILE A 129 -18.30 15.43 8.24
C ILE A 129 -18.22 16.92 8.61
N ALA A 130 -17.55 17.28 9.70
CA ALA A 130 -17.38 18.67 10.10
C ALA A 130 -16.58 19.48 9.07
N LEU A 131 -15.48 18.92 8.54
CA LEU A 131 -14.67 19.59 7.51
C LEU A 131 -15.45 19.75 6.19
N VAL A 132 -16.10 18.70 5.69
CA VAL A 132 -16.86 18.78 4.43
C VAL A 132 -18.05 19.73 4.56
N ALA A 133 -18.73 19.75 5.72
CA ALA A 133 -19.84 20.67 5.96
C ALA A 133 -19.39 22.12 6.11
N SER A 134 -18.17 22.37 6.62
CA SER A 134 -17.59 23.70 6.80
C SER A 134 -17.02 24.27 5.50
N ILE A 135 -16.19 23.49 4.81
CA ILE A 135 -15.52 23.90 3.57
C ILE A 135 -16.49 23.85 2.38
N LYS A 136 -17.52 22.98 2.43
CA LYS A 136 -18.46 22.69 1.34
C LYS A 136 -17.74 22.58 -0.01
N PRO A 137 -16.77 21.66 -0.14
CA PRO A 137 -16.07 21.48 -1.41
C PRO A 137 -17.11 21.12 -2.49
N GLY A 138 -17.10 21.87 -3.59
CA GLY A 138 -18.03 21.66 -4.71
C GLY A 138 -19.10 22.74 -4.92
N SER A 139 -19.29 23.68 -3.98
CA SER A 139 -20.28 24.77 -4.15
C SER A 139 -19.95 25.79 -5.25
N GLY A 140 -18.77 25.68 -5.88
CA GLY A 140 -18.33 26.52 -7.02
C GLY A 140 -18.66 25.95 -8.41
N HIS A 141 -19.23 24.74 -8.50
CA HIS A 141 -19.68 24.16 -9.78
C HIS A 141 -21.18 24.38 -9.95
N SER A 142 -21.57 25.64 -10.15
CA SER A 142 -22.89 26.02 -10.65
C SER A 142 -22.89 25.98 -12.18
N GLY A 143 -22.66 24.81 -12.75
CA GLY A 143 -22.56 24.64 -14.20
C GLY A 143 -22.99 23.23 -14.56
N GLU A 144 -24.18 23.14 -15.14
CA GLU A 144 -24.78 21.92 -15.68
C GLU A 144 -24.96 20.78 -14.66
N SER A 145 -26.18 20.69 -14.13
CA SER A 145 -26.79 19.39 -13.93
C SER A 145 -26.87 18.69 -15.29
N ASN A 146 -25.74 18.15 -15.75
CA ASN A 146 -25.73 17.10 -16.75
C ASN A 146 -26.53 15.96 -16.14
N THR A 147 -27.81 15.97 -16.51
CA THR A 147 -28.76 14.88 -16.37
C THR A 147 -28.39 13.81 -17.41
N ASP A 148 -27.09 13.56 -17.54
CA ASP A 148 -26.42 12.51 -18.30
C ASP A 148 -25.60 11.65 -17.32
N ALA A 149 -26.13 11.53 -16.09
CA ALA A 149 -26.00 10.28 -15.38
C ALA A 149 -26.83 9.23 -16.14
N GLY A 150 -26.27 8.78 -17.27
CA GLY A 150 -26.69 7.60 -18.01
C GLY A 150 -26.54 6.38 -17.12
N HIS A 151 -27.42 6.27 -16.12
CA HIS A 151 -27.68 5.06 -15.38
C HIS A 151 -28.56 4.15 -16.26
N THR A 152 -28.01 3.69 -17.37
CA THR A 152 -28.50 2.50 -18.07
C THR A 152 -27.68 1.30 -17.60
N GLU A 153 -27.63 1.09 -16.30
CA GLU A 153 -27.27 -0.19 -15.71
C GLU A 153 -28.24 -0.35 -14.56
N ALA A 154 -29.08 -1.38 -14.63
CA ALA A 154 -30.16 -1.65 -13.70
C ALA A 154 -29.75 -1.27 -12.27
N GLN A 155 -30.36 -0.23 -11.70
CA GLN A 155 -30.27 0.06 -10.28
C GLN A 155 -30.90 -1.13 -9.57
N ARG A 156 -30.10 -2.18 -9.37
CA ARG A 156 -30.43 -3.27 -8.47
C ARG A 156 -30.60 -2.58 -7.14
N ASN A 157 -31.84 -2.53 -6.67
CA ASN A 157 -32.19 -1.98 -5.37
C ASN A 157 -31.58 -2.95 -4.33
N VAL A 158 -30.26 -2.90 -4.18
CA VAL A 158 -29.52 -3.67 -3.19
C VAL A 158 -29.91 -3.08 -1.86
N THR A 159 -30.75 -3.81 -1.14
CA THR A 159 -31.18 -3.42 0.19
C THR A 159 -29.92 -3.36 1.06
N THR A 160 -29.84 -2.45 2.03
CA THR A 160 -28.72 -2.43 2.99
C THR A 160 -28.54 -3.79 3.69
N VAL A 161 -29.63 -4.54 3.85
CA VAL A 161 -29.56 -5.92 4.36
C VAL A 161 -28.81 -6.84 3.40
N ASP A 162 -29.01 -6.71 2.09
CA ASP A 162 -28.32 -7.53 1.09
C ASP A 162 -26.82 -7.26 1.09
N THR A 163 -26.39 -6.00 1.21
CA THR A 163 -24.96 -5.66 1.27
C THR A 163 -24.28 -6.15 2.55
N LEU A 164 -24.98 -6.10 3.68
CA LEU A 164 -24.51 -6.62 4.97
C LEU A 164 -24.44 -8.15 4.94
N LEU A 165 -25.44 -8.81 4.35
CA LEU A 165 -25.43 -10.26 4.14
C LEU A 165 -24.30 -10.66 3.19
N ASP A 166 -24.04 -9.90 2.14
CA ASP A 166 -22.94 -10.15 1.21
C ASP A 166 -21.57 -9.92 1.85
N LEU A 167 -21.43 -8.96 2.77
CA LEU A 167 -20.21 -8.80 3.57
C LEU A 167 -19.93 -10.06 4.40
N VAL A 168 -20.95 -10.60 5.08
CA VAL A 168 -20.83 -11.82 5.88
C VAL A 168 -20.51 -13.04 5.00
N LYS A 169 -21.14 -13.16 3.83
CA LYS A 169 -20.81 -14.21 2.85
C LYS A 169 -19.36 -14.11 2.38
N ASN A 170 -18.88 -12.91 2.10
CA ASN A 170 -17.49 -12.68 1.66
C ASN A 170 -16.45 -12.90 2.76
N MET A 171 -16.84 -12.81 4.04
CA MET A 171 -15.97 -13.12 5.18
C MET A 171 -15.63 -14.62 5.27
N PHE A 172 -16.53 -15.48 4.80
CA PHE A 172 -16.34 -16.93 4.76
C PHE A 172 -16.49 -17.45 3.32
N PRO A 173 -15.47 -17.23 2.45
CA PRO A 173 -15.54 -17.69 1.09
C PRO A 173 -15.66 -19.22 1.03
N PRO A 174 -16.46 -19.78 0.11
CA PRO A 174 -16.63 -21.23 0.00
C PRO A 174 -15.31 -21.95 -0.33
N ASN A 175 -14.38 -21.26 -0.97
CA ASN A 175 -13.04 -21.76 -1.30
C ASN A 175 -12.01 -20.63 -1.13
N ILE A 176 -11.16 -20.71 -0.09
CA ILE A 176 -10.12 -19.70 0.18
C ILE A 176 -9.13 -19.60 -0.99
N VAL A 177 -8.70 -20.74 -1.55
CA VAL A 177 -7.77 -20.78 -2.68
C VAL A 177 -8.39 -20.16 -3.91
N GLN A 178 -9.65 -20.46 -4.21
CA GLN A 178 -10.37 -19.87 -5.33
C GLN A 178 -10.52 -18.36 -5.13
N ALA A 179 -10.94 -17.88 -3.95
CA ALA A 179 -11.09 -16.46 -3.68
C ALA A 179 -9.76 -15.69 -3.84
N CYS A 180 -8.65 -16.26 -3.36
CA CYS A 180 -7.32 -15.69 -3.53
C CYS A 180 -6.85 -15.65 -4.98
N VAL A 181 -7.12 -16.69 -5.76
CA VAL A 181 -6.74 -16.79 -7.19
C VAL A 181 -7.67 -15.91 -8.05
N GLU A 182 -8.96 -15.90 -7.77
CA GLU A 182 -9.97 -15.12 -8.48
C GLU A 182 -9.70 -13.61 -8.37
N GLN A 183 -9.21 -13.13 -7.22
CA GLN A 183 -8.77 -11.75 -7.04
C GLN A 183 -7.58 -11.35 -7.94
N ILE A 184 -6.74 -12.31 -8.34
CA ILE A 184 -5.59 -12.12 -9.25
C ILE A 184 -6.04 -12.20 -10.72
N TYR A 185 -7.00 -13.07 -11.05
CA TYR A 185 -7.42 -13.36 -12.42
C TYR A 185 -8.53 -12.43 -12.94
N LEU A 186 -9.57 -12.11 -12.15
CA LEU A 186 -10.69 -11.29 -12.61
C LEU A 186 -10.30 -9.84 -12.85
N ASN A 187 -9.45 -9.25 -11.99
CA ASN A 187 -9.03 -7.86 -12.14
C ASN A 187 -8.17 -7.65 -13.41
N GLY A 188 -7.37 -8.65 -13.80
CA GLY A 188 -6.59 -8.63 -15.04
C GLY A 188 -7.43 -8.79 -16.31
N ILE A 189 -8.52 -9.58 -16.26
CA ILE A 189 -9.40 -9.84 -17.41
C ILE A 189 -10.45 -8.72 -17.57
N LEU A 190 -11.03 -8.22 -16.48
CA LEU A 190 -11.97 -7.08 -16.51
C LEU A 190 -11.28 -5.79 -16.97
N MET A 191 -10.06 -5.50 -16.51
CA MET A 191 -9.28 -4.37 -17.01
C MET A 191 -8.99 -4.48 -18.51
N LYS A 192 -8.67 -5.68 -19.02
CA LYS A 192 -8.50 -5.91 -20.46
C LYS A 192 -9.80 -5.78 -21.24
N LYS A 193 -10.93 -6.22 -20.68
CA LYS A 193 -12.26 -6.06 -21.30
C LYS A 193 -12.67 -4.58 -21.38
N LEU A 194 -12.50 -3.82 -20.29
CA LEU A 194 -12.80 -2.38 -20.25
C LEU A 194 -11.86 -1.57 -21.16
N SER A 195 -10.59 -1.97 -21.27
CA SER A 195 -9.64 -1.36 -22.21
C SER A 195 -9.94 -1.68 -23.68
N GLN A 196 -10.52 -2.84 -23.99
CA GLN A 196 -10.94 -3.21 -25.35
C GLN A 196 -12.27 -2.55 -25.74
N GLU A 197 -13.22 -2.40 -24.81
CA GLU A 197 -14.48 -1.68 -25.06
C GLU A 197 -14.26 -0.18 -25.31
N GLN A 198 -13.26 0.44 -24.69
CA GLN A 198 -12.89 1.84 -24.98
C GLN A 198 -12.19 2.03 -26.34
N ILE A 199 -11.64 0.99 -26.97
CA ILE A 199 -11.02 1.05 -28.31
C ILE A 199 -12.05 0.83 -29.43
N PHE A 200 -13.20 0.24 -29.13
CA PHE A 200 -14.24 -0.06 -30.12
C PHE A 200 -15.20 1.12 -30.40
N TRP A 201 -15.18 2.17 -29.57
CA TRP A 201 -16.03 3.36 -29.69
C TRP A 201 -15.28 4.65 -30.09
N ASP A 202 -14.01 4.56 -30.47
CA ASP A 202 -13.23 5.62 -31.16
C ASP A 202 -12.98 5.19 -32.62
#